data_AF-A0A7R9D4W6-F1
#
_entry.id   AF-A0A7R9D4W6-F1
#
_cell.length_a   1.000
_cell.length_b   1.000
_cell.length_c   1.000
_cell.angle_alpha   90.00
_cell.angle_beta   90.00
_cell.angle_gamma   90.00
#
_symmetry.space_group_name_H-M   'P 1'
#
loop_
_entity.id
_entity.type
_entity.pdbx_description
1 polymer ?
#
loop_
_entity_poly.entity_id
_entity_poly.type
_entity_poly.pdbx_seq_one_letter_code
_entity_poly.pdbx_strand_id
1 'polypeptide(L)'
;MSRHCLGFSCLHMYHVSTMFENDRHFSHLSTLEREMTFRTEMGLYYSYYKTLIEAPTIYEGLYNLTHDNFTEYPLTINTLQRFNLYPEVFAAFLYHAYLKTMNYLGRPTKQCWQVERGRGLSPVTSCEGPGDPIYFYLEFVWIFAGLTVMVIFIYGTFLSDSVAGGFLSVMCFFYNHNECTRVQWSPPLRENFSYPFILMEMYCVSIGVILADIALFGNEMLLCSLFTCMLLCTPIFVLCLEHSFEQSLVYHRLFTLTLLCLAAILLKIKMTILFGNADDSHVIYIILSKLSKYKDFHTLLYTCAPEFDFLPMEMVHKLGETFLLPAAGVAILTVMATWLYRFLVNYLEKSGKSFSDFGVEPSIMYNILQLGPFIVMTVLIMRLKLFLTPHLCILTSLLAARRPRERLESSSAGLMDKSLYFSRKGLKTSN
;
A
#
# COMPACT_ATOMS: atom_id res chain seq x y z
N MET A 1 18.97 -8.75 8.46
CA MET A 1 17.69 -8.27 7.94
C MET A 1 16.99 -7.32 8.93
N SER A 2 16.49 -7.80 10.08
CA SER A 2 15.74 -6.98 11.07
C SER A 2 16.43 -5.66 11.48
N ARG A 3 17.75 -5.65 11.75
CA ARG A 3 18.48 -4.43 12.10
C ARG A 3 18.51 -3.38 10.97
N HIS A 4 18.63 -3.82 9.72
CA HIS A 4 18.60 -2.92 8.56
C HIS A 4 17.20 -2.36 8.33
N CYS A 5 16.15 -3.18 8.51
CA CYS A 5 14.75 -2.77 8.42
C CYS A 5 14.45 -1.61 9.38
N LEU A 6 14.82 -1.75 10.66
CA LEU A 6 14.61 -0.70 11.66
C LEU A 6 15.45 0.55 11.36
N GLY A 7 16.71 0.37 10.95
CA GLY A 7 17.57 1.48 10.57
C GLY A 7 16.99 2.33 9.43
N PHE A 8 16.45 1.68 8.39
CA PHE A 8 15.81 2.39 7.27
C PHE A 8 14.50 3.08 7.65
N SER A 9 13.70 2.45 8.52
CA SER A 9 12.48 3.06 9.05
C SER A 9 12.80 4.35 9.81
N CYS A 10 13.76 4.30 10.74
CA CYS A 10 14.19 5.49 11.50
C CYS A 10 14.82 6.56 10.58
N LEU A 11 15.60 6.15 9.59
CA LEU A 11 16.20 7.07 8.62
C LEU A 11 15.12 7.82 7.83
N HIS A 12 14.09 7.11 7.36
CA HIS A 12 12.99 7.74 6.63
C HIS A 12 12.17 8.67 7.52
N MET A 13 11.88 8.26 8.76
CA MET A 13 11.19 9.10 9.75
C MET A 13 11.93 10.42 9.97
N TYR A 14 13.25 10.36 10.19
CA TYR A 14 14.10 11.55 10.33
C TYR A 14 14.20 12.38 9.05
N HIS A 15 14.27 11.72 7.89
CA HIS A 15 14.31 12.40 6.60
C HIS A 15 13.03 13.20 6.33
N VAL A 16 11.85 12.61 6.56
CA VAL A 16 10.57 13.30 6.35
C VAL A 16 10.38 14.43 7.36
N SER A 17 10.74 14.22 8.62
CA SER A 17 10.62 15.28 9.64
C SER A 17 11.52 16.47 9.35
N THR A 18 12.77 16.22 8.94
CA THR A 18 13.71 17.29 8.55
C THR A 18 13.26 18.01 7.28
N MET A 19 12.73 17.32 6.27
CA MET A 19 12.18 17.98 5.08
C MET A 19 10.97 18.85 5.41
N PHE A 20 10.06 18.36 6.26
CA PHE A 20 8.90 19.13 6.72
C PHE A 20 9.34 20.40 7.47
N GLU A 21 10.32 20.28 8.37
CA GLU A 21 10.85 21.42 9.13
C GLU A 21 11.56 22.43 8.21
N ASN A 22 12.32 21.95 7.22
CA ASN A 22 13.02 22.82 6.27
C ASN A 22 12.07 23.57 5.31
N ASP A 23 10.94 22.96 4.95
CA ASP A 23 9.94 23.59 4.07
C ASP A 23 9.06 24.60 4.82
N ARG A 24 8.65 24.28 6.05
CA ARG A 24 7.64 25.05 6.79
C ARG A 24 8.21 25.93 7.91
N HIS A 25 9.45 25.69 8.34
CA HIS A 25 10.02 26.29 9.55
C HIS A 25 9.06 26.18 10.74
N PHE A 26 8.53 24.98 10.95
CA PHE A 26 7.38 24.71 11.82
C PHE A 26 7.67 25.02 13.28
N SER A 27 8.93 24.85 13.70
CA SER A 27 9.47 25.27 15.00
C SER A 27 9.23 26.76 15.31
N HIS A 28 9.33 27.63 14.32
CA HIS A 28 9.26 29.09 14.49
C HIS A 28 7.83 29.66 14.53
N LEU A 29 6.82 28.84 14.18
CA LEU A 29 5.43 29.27 14.08
C LEU A 29 4.70 29.18 15.44
N SER A 30 3.78 30.12 15.69
CA SER A 30 2.81 30.00 16.79
C SER A 30 1.87 28.80 16.58
N THR A 31 1.21 28.35 17.64
CA THR A 31 0.19 27.29 17.55
C THR A 31 -0.90 27.62 16.53
N LEU A 32 -1.40 28.87 16.50
CA LEU A 32 -2.42 29.29 15.54
C LEU A 32 -1.89 29.27 14.10
N GLU A 33 -0.68 29.77 13.87
CA GLU A 33 -0.06 29.76 12.53
C GLU A 33 0.17 28.34 12.04
N ARG A 34 0.60 27.42 12.92
CA ARG A 34 0.73 26.00 12.61
C ARG A 34 -0.59 25.38 12.17
N GLU A 35 -1.67 25.63 12.90
CA GLU A 35 -3.00 25.14 12.52
C GLU A 35 -3.43 25.69 11.15
N MET A 36 -3.12 26.94 10.84
CA MET A 36 -3.41 27.54 9.53
C MET A 36 -2.55 27.00 8.37
N THR A 37 -1.42 26.32 8.66
CA THR A 37 -0.63 25.65 7.61
C THR A 37 -1.35 24.42 7.05
N PHE A 38 -2.18 23.76 7.86
CA PHE A 38 -3.00 22.63 7.46
C PHE A 38 -4.24 23.13 6.72
N ARG A 39 -4.18 23.14 5.39
CA ARG A 39 -5.29 23.54 4.52
C ARG A 39 -6.10 22.32 4.07
N THR A 40 -7.34 22.60 3.63
CA THR A 40 -8.23 21.64 2.97
C THR A 40 -8.42 20.34 3.80
N GLU A 41 -8.09 19.18 3.22
CA GLU A 41 -8.25 17.86 3.85
C GLU A 41 -7.40 17.73 5.12
N MET A 42 -6.21 18.32 5.13
CA MET A 42 -5.29 18.20 6.27
C MET A 42 -5.83 18.89 7.52
N GLY A 43 -6.35 20.11 7.34
CA GLY A 43 -6.95 20.88 8.42
C GLY A 43 -8.21 20.21 8.96
N LEU A 44 -9.03 19.63 8.07
CA LEU A 44 -10.23 18.89 8.42
C LEU A 44 -9.92 17.67 9.31
N TYR A 45 -8.94 16.83 8.94
CA TYR A 45 -8.58 15.67 9.76
C TYR A 45 -7.97 16.08 11.10
N TYR A 46 -7.08 17.08 11.08
CA TYR A 46 -6.48 17.60 12.31
C TYR A 46 -7.54 18.21 13.25
N SER A 47 -8.58 18.89 12.74
CA SER A 47 -9.63 19.44 13.61
C SER A 47 -10.42 18.35 14.34
N TYR A 48 -10.71 17.22 13.70
CA TYR A 48 -11.38 16.10 14.37
C TYR A 48 -10.49 15.45 15.44
N TYR A 49 -9.19 15.30 15.15
CA TYR A 49 -8.21 14.88 16.15
C TYR A 49 -8.17 15.86 17.33
N LYS A 50 -8.19 17.17 17.08
CA LYS A 50 -8.22 18.21 18.11
C LYS A 50 -9.46 18.10 19.01
N THR A 51 -10.65 17.89 18.43
CA THR A 51 -11.88 17.67 19.20
C THR A 51 -11.78 16.48 20.16
N LEU A 52 -11.09 15.40 19.74
CA LEU A 52 -10.92 14.21 20.57
C LEU A 52 -9.99 14.44 21.76
N ILE A 53 -8.92 15.21 21.57
CA ILE A 53 -7.91 15.45 22.62
C ILE A 53 -8.31 16.57 23.59
N GLU A 54 -9.14 17.51 23.14
CA GLU A 54 -9.65 18.60 23.98
C GLU A 54 -10.86 18.15 24.81
N ALA A 55 -11.52 17.06 24.43
CA ALA A 55 -12.59 16.46 25.22
C ALA A 55 -12.05 15.92 26.56
N PRO A 56 -12.81 16.06 27.67
CA PRO A 56 -12.37 15.60 28.98
C PRO A 56 -12.28 14.08 29.07
N THR A 57 -13.08 13.37 28.24
CA THR A 57 -12.99 11.91 28.07
C THR A 57 -13.03 11.54 26.59
N ILE A 58 -12.33 10.46 26.23
CA ILE A 58 -12.33 9.94 24.84
C ILE A 58 -13.74 9.53 24.41
N TYR A 59 -14.55 9.01 25.35
CA TYR A 59 -15.93 8.63 25.07
C TYR A 59 -16.79 9.84 24.68
N GLU A 60 -16.64 10.96 25.38
CA GLU A 60 -17.33 12.21 25.04
C GLU A 60 -16.85 12.77 23.70
N GLY A 61 -15.53 12.72 23.43
CA GLY A 61 -15.00 13.08 22.12
C GLY A 61 -15.59 12.22 20.99
N LEU A 62 -15.70 10.90 21.19
CA LEU A 62 -16.32 9.99 20.24
C LEU A 62 -17.83 10.23 20.08
N TYR A 63 -18.53 10.56 21.17
CA TYR A 63 -19.94 10.93 21.12
C TYR A 63 -20.15 12.18 20.26
N ASN A 64 -19.30 13.21 20.45
CA ASN A 64 -19.34 14.44 19.66
C ASN A 64 -19.05 14.21 18.17
N LEU A 65 -18.16 13.27 17.82
CA LEU A 65 -17.89 12.90 16.42
C LEU A 65 -19.04 12.11 15.79
N THR A 66 -19.68 11.22 16.55
CA THR A 66 -20.76 10.36 16.03
C THR A 66 -22.09 11.10 15.87
N HIS A 67 -22.30 12.16 16.66
CA HIS A 67 -23.50 13.00 16.64
C HIS A 67 -23.14 14.44 16.27
N ASP A 68 -22.34 14.62 15.22
CA ASP A 68 -21.92 15.95 14.80
C ASP A 68 -23.03 16.67 14.04
N ASN A 69 -23.41 17.85 14.52
CA ASN A 69 -24.39 18.75 13.90
C ASN A 69 -23.73 19.95 13.20
N PHE A 70 -22.41 20.12 13.32
CA PHE A 70 -21.68 21.27 12.81
C PHE A 70 -21.31 21.09 11.34
N THR A 71 -20.88 19.89 10.94
CA THR A 71 -20.44 19.63 9.56
C THR A 71 -21.59 19.68 8.55
N GLU A 72 -22.78 19.19 8.91
CA GLU A 72 -23.96 19.17 8.00
C GLU A 72 -25.25 19.64 8.70
N TYR A 73 -25.29 20.88 9.18
CA TYR A 73 -26.51 21.45 9.74
C TYR A 73 -27.64 21.51 8.69
N PRO A 74 -28.88 21.06 8.99
CA PRO A 74 -29.45 20.70 10.30
C PRO A 74 -29.40 19.20 10.67
N LEU A 75 -28.78 18.36 9.86
CA LEU A 75 -28.70 16.92 10.09
C LEU A 75 -27.55 16.58 11.06
N THR A 76 -27.73 15.52 11.85
CA THR A 76 -26.62 14.94 12.61
C THR A 76 -26.05 13.80 11.80
N ILE A 77 -24.72 13.78 11.65
CA ILE A 77 -24.03 12.75 10.87
C ILE A 77 -22.97 12.06 11.70
N ASN A 78 -22.79 10.77 11.43
CA ASN A 78 -21.69 10.01 11.98
C ASN A 78 -20.41 10.29 11.18
N THR A 79 -19.63 11.28 11.61
CA THR A 79 -18.39 11.68 10.94
C THR A 79 -17.31 10.61 11.02
N LEU A 80 -17.30 9.81 12.10
CA LEU A 80 -16.34 8.72 12.30
C LEU A 80 -16.39 7.72 11.14
N GLN A 81 -17.59 7.20 10.85
CA GLN A 81 -17.80 6.22 9.78
C GLN A 81 -17.70 6.89 8.39
N ARG A 82 -18.27 8.09 8.22
CA ARG A 82 -18.33 8.76 6.92
C ARG A 82 -16.94 9.17 6.39
N PHE A 83 -16.04 9.62 7.26
CA PHE A 83 -14.70 10.09 6.87
C PHE A 83 -13.56 9.16 7.32
N ASN A 84 -13.90 7.94 7.78
CA ASN A 84 -12.96 6.93 8.25
C ASN A 84 -11.94 7.49 9.27
N LEU A 85 -12.42 8.15 10.33
CA LEU A 85 -11.59 8.83 11.35
C LEU A 85 -10.92 7.88 12.37
N TYR A 86 -10.80 6.59 12.04
CA TYR A 86 -10.18 5.59 12.92
C TYR A 86 -8.70 5.90 13.25
N PRO A 87 -7.85 6.37 12.31
CA PRO A 87 -6.47 6.73 12.64
C PRO A 87 -6.39 7.87 13.65
N GLU A 88 -7.25 8.90 13.55
CA GLU A 88 -7.28 10.03 14.49
C GLU A 88 -7.74 9.59 15.88
N VAL A 89 -8.76 8.73 15.97
CA VAL A 89 -9.20 8.16 17.25
C VAL A 89 -8.08 7.38 17.92
N PHE A 90 -7.36 6.56 17.15
CA PHE A 90 -6.23 5.80 17.68
C PHE A 90 -5.08 6.71 18.10
N ALA A 91 -4.75 7.74 17.30
CA ALA A 91 -3.76 8.74 17.66
C ALA A 91 -4.14 9.50 18.94
N ALA A 92 -5.40 9.90 19.09
CA ALA A 92 -5.90 10.60 20.29
C ALA A 92 -5.82 9.70 21.53
N PHE A 93 -6.19 8.43 21.40
CA PHE A 93 -6.02 7.45 22.47
C PHE A 93 -4.55 7.32 22.91
N LEU A 94 -3.63 7.20 21.95
CA LEU A 94 -2.19 7.13 22.23
C LEU A 94 -1.67 8.42 22.87
N TYR A 95 -2.18 9.59 22.47
CA TYR A 95 -1.80 10.88 23.04
C TYR A 95 -2.21 10.99 24.52
N HIS A 96 -3.46 10.61 24.86
CA HIS A 96 -3.92 10.59 26.26
C HIS A 96 -3.10 9.60 27.10
N ALA A 97 -2.81 8.42 26.56
CA ALA A 97 -1.97 7.41 27.22
C ALA A 97 -0.54 7.94 27.44
N TYR A 98 0.03 8.61 26.45
CA TYR A 98 1.35 9.23 26.51
C TYR A 98 1.41 10.31 27.60
N LEU A 99 0.49 11.27 27.60
CA LEU A 99 0.43 12.32 28.61
C LEU A 99 0.25 11.75 30.02
N LYS A 100 -0.65 10.79 30.20
CA LYS A 100 -0.87 10.13 31.50
C LYS A 100 0.40 9.43 32.00
N THR A 101 1.09 8.73 31.11
CA THR A 101 2.34 8.01 31.44
C THR A 101 3.47 8.98 31.79
N MET A 102 3.64 10.06 31.02
CA MET A 102 4.70 11.03 31.26
C MET A 102 4.45 11.88 32.50
N ASN A 103 3.19 12.21 32.77
CA ASN A 103 2.78 12.88 34.02
C ASN A 103 3.05 11.97 35.23
N TYR A 104 2.77 10.67 35.12
CA TYR A 104 3.11 9.69 36.17
C TYR A 104 4.63 9.58 36.40
N LEU A 105 5.43 9.65 35.33
CA LEU A 105 6.89 9.63 35.38
C LEU A 105 7.52 10.99 35.75
N GLY A 106 6.72 12.05 35.88
CA GLY A 106 7.19 13.40 36.20
C GLY A 106 8.16 14.01 35.18
N ARG A 107 8.10 13.58 33.90
CA ARG A 107 9.01 14.08 32.84
C ARG A 107 8.33 15.16 32.00
N PRO A 108 8.99 16.30 31.73
CA PRO A 108 8.42 17.33 30.87
C PRO A 108 8.24 16.79 29.44
N THR A 109 7.05 17.02 28.87
CA THR A 109 6.65 16.47 27.56
C THR A 109 6.83 17.43 26.39
N LYS A 110 6.99 18.72 26.66
CA LYS A 110 7.22 19.78 25.68
C LYS A 110 8.16 20.84 26.23
N GLN A 111 8.92 21.47 25.33
CA GLN A 111 9.79 22.60 25.64
C GLN A 111 9.25 23.83 24.91
N CYS A 112 9.14 24.96 25.61
CA CYS A 112 8.58 26.18 25.04
C CYS A 112 9.64 27.29 25.02
N TRP A 113 9.69 28.00 23.90
CA TRP A 113 10.64 29.06 23.63
C TRP A 113 9.89 30.29 23.13
N GLN A 114 10.47 31.48 23.30
CA GLN A 114 9.98 32.68 22.65
C GLN A 114 10.83 32.97 21.41
N VAL A 115 10.17 33.08 20.27
CA VAL A 115 10.81 33.35 18.98
C VAL A 115 10.61 34.83 18.63
N GLU A 116 11.72 35.55 18.49
CA GLU A 116 11.73 36.93 18.01
C GLU A 116 11.65 36.96 16.48
N ARG A 117 10.61 37.62 15.93
CA ARG A 117 10.32 37.63 14.48
C ARG A 117 10.92 38.83 13.72
N GLY A 118 11.76 39.64 14.38
CA GLY A 118 12.39 40.84 13.81
C GLY A 118 11.88 42.14 14.42
N ARG A 119 12.41 43.28 13.94
CA ARG A 119 12.15 44.61 14.51
C ARG A 119 10.68 45.01 14.38
N GLY A 120 10.03 45.29 15.50
CA GLY A 120 8.67 45.83 15.55
C GLY A 120 7.55 44.78 15.56
N LEU A 121 7.86 43.49 15.60
CA LEU A 121 6.88 42.41 15.75
C LEU A 121 6.92 41.84 17.17
N SER A 122 5.76 41.53 17.73
CA SER A 122 5.68 40.90 19.06
C SER A 122 6.29 39.49 19.01
N PRO A 123 7.07 39.10 20.04
CA PRO A 123 7.60 37.75 20.14
C PRO A 123 6.45 36.75 20.28
N VAL A 124 6.67 35.56 19.74
CA VAL A 124 5.68 34.48 19.74
C VAL A 124 6.19 33.33 20.60
N THR A 125 5.34 32.83 21.49
CA THR A 125 5.63 31.61 22.23
C THR A 125 5.37 30.39 21.35
N SER A 126 6.40 29.56 21.16
CA SER A 126 6.35 28.31 20.41
C SER A 126 6.74 27.16 21.34
N CYS A 127 5.90 26.13 21.41
CA CYS A 127 6.19 24.90 22.14
C CYS A 127 6.49 23.77 21.17
N GLU A 128 7.47 22.93 21.49
CA GLU A 128 7.92 21.80 20.68
C GLU A 128 7.94 20.52 21.50
N GLY A 129 7.72 19.41 20.82
CA GLY A 129 7.80 18.07 21.39
C GLY A 129 6.45 17.33 21.42
N PRO A 130 6.48 16.03 21.71
CA PRO A 130 5.31 15.14 21.64
C PRO A 130 4.22 15.46 22.69
N GLY A 131 4.49 16.35 23.65
CA GLY A 131 3.46 16.89 24.55
C GLY A 131 2.60 17.99 23.93
N ASP A 132 2.96 18.49 22.74
CA ASP A 132 2.12 19.36 21.95
C ASP A 132 1.30 18.52 20.95
N PRO A 133 -0.03 18.74 20.85
CA PRO A 133 -0.91 17.95 20.00
C PRO A 133 -0.46 17.79 18.55
N ILE A 134 0.02 18.86 17.93
CA ILE A 134 0.34 18.86 16.50
C ILE A 134 1.58 18.03 16.25
N TYR A 135 2.61 18.20 17.08
CA TYR A 135 3.83 17.41 17.01
C TYR A 135 3.57 15.93 17.26
N PHE A 136 2.73 15.58 18.25
CA PHE A 136 2.38 14.18 18.47
C PHE A 136 1.71 13.56 17.24
N TYR A 137 0.77 14.28 16.62
CA TYR A 137 0.07 13.81 15.43
C TYR A 137 1.03 13.65 14.22
N LEU A 138 1.95 14.60 14.01
CA LEU A 138 2.96 14.52 12.96
C LEU A 138 3.94 13.36 13.17
N GLU A 139 4.47 13.18 14.38
CA GLU A 139 5.34 12.05 14.74
C GLU A 139 4.64 10.71 14.51
N PHE A 140 3.35 10.63 14.89
CA PHE A 140 2.54 9.45 14.63
C PHE A 140 2.46 9.14 13.12
N VAL A 141 2.24 10.14 12.27
CA VAL A 141 2.25 9.94 10.80
C VAL A 141 3.65 9.54 10.29
N TRP A 142 4.72 10.14 10.80
CA TRP A 142 6.09 9.82 10.37
C TRP A 142 6.50 8.40 10.73
N ILE A 143 5.97 7.82 11.82
CA ILE A 143 6.13 6.40 12.13
C ILE A 143 5.53 5.51 11.03
N PHE A 144 4.33 5.84 10.52
CA PHE A 144 3.71 5.12 9.40
C PHE A 144 4.54 5.25 8.11
N ALA A 145 5.07 6.45 7.87
CA ALA A 145 5.99 6.68 6.76
C ALA A 145 7.26 5.82 6.87
N GLY A 146 7.84 5.70 8.07
CA GLY A 146 8.96 4.78 8.34
C GLY A 146 8.59 3.31 8.06
N LEU A 147 7.38 2.91 8.47
CA LEU A 147 6.86 1.56 8.22
C LEU A 147 6.75 1.25 6.72
N THR A 148 6.40 2.23 5.88
CA THR A 148 6.40 2.08 4.42
C THR A 148 7.76 1.62 3.89
N VAL A 149 8.84 2.34 4.22
CA VAL A 149 10.19 1.99 3.74
C VAL A 149 10.65 0.64 4.30
N MET A 150 10.26 0.33 5.54
CA MET A 150 10.51 -0.98 6.14
C MET A 150 9.89 -2.11 5.31
N VAL A 151 8.63 -1.97 4.90
CA VAL A 151 7.92 -2.96 4.07
C VAL A 151 8.54 -3.03 2.67
N ILE A 152 8.88 -1.90 2.04
CA ILE A 152 9.56 -1.88 0.72
C ILE A 152 10.89 -2.65 0.78
N PHE A 153 11.69 -2.44 1.83
CA PHE A 153 12.96 -3.16 2.00
C PHE A 153 12.76 -4.67 2.14
N ILE A 154 11.78 -5.10 2.95
CA ILE A 154 11.44 -6.51 3.14
C ILE A 154 10.96 -7.11 1.81
N TYR A 155 10.09 -6.40 1.10
CA TYR A 155 9.53 -6.84 -0.17
C TYR A 155 10.61 -6.95 -1.26
N GLY A 156 11.46 -5.94 -1.44
CA GLY A 156 12.57 -6.00 -2.40
C GLY A 156 13.60 -7.09 -2.06
N THR A 157 13.85 -7.34 -0.77
CA THR A 157 14.73 -8.45 -0.34
C THR A 157 14.12 -9.81 -0.66
N PHE A 158 12.80 -9.96 -0.46
CA PHE A 158 12.05 -11.17 -0.79
C PHE A 158 12.04 -11.43 -2.29
N LEU A 159 11.77 -10.42 -3.12
CA LEU A 159 11.65 -10.59 -4.57
C LEU A 159 12.99 -10.96 -5.23
N SER A 160 14.10 -10.45 -4.69
CA SER A 160 15.45 -10.65 -5.23
C SER A 160 16.25 -11.79 -4.55
N ASP A 161 15.73 -12.38 -3.47
CA ASP A 161 16.49 -13.21 -2.50
C ASP A 161 17.85 -12.61 -2.10
N SER A 162 17.94 -11.29 -2.09
CA SER A 162 19.20 -10.58 -1.89
C SER A 162 18.96 -9.33 -1.09
N VAL A 163 19.75 -9.16 -0.03
CA VAL A 163 19.70 -7.93 0.77
C VAL A 163 20.05 -6.73 -0.11
N ALA A 164 20.93 -6.90 -1.11
CA ALA A 164 21.29 -5.84 -2.06
C ALA A 164 20.09 -5.37 -2.89
N GLY A 165 19.14 -6.25 -3.23
CA GLY A 165 17.91 -5.86 -3.93
C GLY A 165 16.98 -5.03 -3.04
N GLY A 166 16.88 -5.36 -1.75
CA GLY A 166 16.18 -4.51 -0.78
C GLY A 166 16.80 -3.12 -0.64
N PHE A 167 18.14 -3.02 -0.56
CA PHE A 167 18.84 -1.74 -0.58
C PHE A 167 18.55 -0.95 -1.85
N LEU A 168 18.60 -1.60 -3.03
CA LEU A 168 18.32 -0.95 -4.31
C LEU A 168 16.91 -0.36 -4.37
N SER A 169 15.89 -1.11 -3.93
CA SER A 169 14.51 -0.60 -3.88
C SER A 169 14.35 0.62 -2.97
N VAL A 170 14.99 0.61 -1.80
CA VAL A 170 14.96 1.75 -0.87
C VAL A 170 15.68 2.97 -1.46
N MET A 171 16.83 2.78 -2.12
CA MET A 171 17.53 3.88 -2.80
C MET A 171 16.70 4.47 -3.93
N CYS A 172 16.07 3.63 -4.75
CA CYS A 172 15.15 4.07 -5.80
C CYS A 172 13.96 4.86 -5.22
N PHE A 173 13.42 4.43 -4.08
CA PHE A 173 12.34 5.12 -3.38
C PHE A 173 12.78 6.50 -2.87
N PHE A 174 13.94 6.61 -2.21
CA PHE A 174 14.46 7.91 -1.73
C PHE A 174 14.76 8.87 -2.88
N TYR A 175 15.34 8.37 -3.98
CA TYR A 175 15.64 9.21 -5.14
C TYR A 175 14.36 9.73 -5.82
N ASN A 176 13.29 8.95 -5.79
CA ASN A 176 11.98 9.31 -6.34
C ASN A 176 10.95 9.69 -5.26
N HIS A 177 11.42 10.16 -4.09
CA HIS A 177 10.55 10.35 -2.91
C HIS A 177 9.31 11.20 -3.21
N ASN A 178 9.49 12.29 -3.96
CA ASN A 178 8.44 13.22 -4.37
C ASN A 178 7.30 12.59 -5.20
N GLU A 179 7.58 11.52 -5.95
CA GLU A 179 6.59 10.81 -6.77
C GLU A 179 6.01 9.59 -6.02
N CYS A 180 6.79 9.02 -5.09
CA CYS A 180 6.42 7.86 -4.28
C CYS A 180 5.51 8.21 -3.10
N THR A 181 5.67 9.39 -2.53
CA THR A 181 4.88 9.86 -1.40
C THR A 181 4.84 11.38 -1.35
N ARG A 182 3.79 11.94 -0.73
CA ARG A 182 3.68 13.36 -0.43
C ARG A 182 3.58 13.65 1.07
N VAL A 183 3.97 12.68 1.90
CA VAL A 183 3.90 12.78 3.37
C VAL A 183 4.63 14.01 3.92
N GLN A 184 5.69 14.48 3.26
CA GLN A 184 6.42 15.69 3.65
C GLN A 184 5.65 17.00 3.46
N TRP A 185 4.68 17.07 2.53
CA TRP A 185 3.90 18.30 2.30
C TRP A 185 2.50 18.20 2.92
N SER A 186 1.96 16.99 2.94
CA SER A 186 0.61 16.72 3.42
C SER A 186 0.56 15.49 4.34
N PRO A 187 1.13 15.57 5.57
CA PRO A 187 1.16 14.44 6.50
C PRO A 187 -0.21 13.86 6.89
N PRO A 188 -1.25 14.66 7.27
CA PRO A 188 -2.54 14.15 7.78
C PRO A 188 -3.43 13.41 6.77
N LEU A 189 -2.94 13.11 5.57
CA LEU A 189 -3.73 12.47 4.54
C LEU A 189 -3.90 10.97 4.78
N ARG A 190 -5.09 10.47 4.43
CA ARG A 190 -5.48 9.06 4.57
C ARG A 190 -4.53 8.08 3.89
N GLU A 191 -4.05 8.46 2.72
CA GLU A 191 -3.09 7.66 1.96
C GLU A 191 -1.83 7.34 2.75
N ASN A 192 -1.31 8.25 3.58
CA ASN A 192 -0.09 8.00 4.36
C ASN A 192 -0.30 6.91 5.43
N PHE A 193 -1.52 6.78 5.96
CA PHE A 193 -1.87 5.72 6.92
C PHE A 193 -2.14 4.38 6.24
N SER A 194 -2.82 4.37 5.08
CA SER A 194 -3.19 3.14 4.38
C SER A 194 -2.02 2.52 3.60
N TYR A 195 -1.11 3.35 3.10
CA TYR A 195 -0.02 2.95 2.21
C TYR A 195 0.85 1.78 2.72
N PRO A 196 1.38 1.79 3.95
CA PRO A 196 2.13 0.65 4.48
C PRO A 196 1.34 -0.66 4.48
N PHE A 197 0.04 -0.62 4.79
CA PHE A 197 -0.80 -1.82 4.84
C PHE A 197 -1.06 -2.37 3.45
N ILE A 198 -1.28 -1.51 2.46
CA ILE A 198 -1.46 -1.93 1.05
C ILE A 198 -0.19 -2.65 0.55
N LEU A 199 1.00 -2.11 0.85
CA LEU A 199 2.25 -2.78 0.48
C LEU A 199 2.45 -4.10 1.23
N MET A 200 2.05 -4.16 2.51
CA MET A 200 2.12 -5.38 3.30
C MET A 200 1.16 -6.45 2.76
N GLU A 201 -0.04 -6.05 2.34
CA GLU A 201 -1.01 -6.92 1.67
C GLU A 201 -0.44 -7.49 0.37
N MET A 202 0.15 -6.65 -0.49
CA MET A 202 0.79 -7.09 -1.74
C MET A 202 1.95 -8.06 -1.49
N TYR A 203 2.74 -7.82 -0.44
CA TYR A 203 3.80 -8.72 0.01
C TYR A 203 3.24 -10.07 0.49
N CYS A 204 2.19 -10.07 1.32
CA CYS A 204 1.54 -11.28 1.79
C CYS A 204 0.94 -12.11 0.65
N VAL A 205 0.28 -11.47 -0.32
CA VAL A 205 -0.25 -12.12 -1.53
C VAL A 205 0.89 -12.75 -2.34
N SER A 206 2.06 -12.10 -2.41
CA SER A 206 3.25 -12.65 -3.08
C SER A 206 3.83 -13.89 -2.38
N ILE A 207 3.61 -14.06 -1.08
CA ILE A 207 4.12 -15.20 -0.29
C ILE A 207 3.19 -16.41 -0.34
N GLY A 208 1.88 -16.21 -0.41
CA GLY A 208 0.95 -17.33 -0.34
C GLY A 208 -0.44 -16.95 -0.79
N VAL A 209 -0.75 -17.26 -2.05
CA VAL A 209 -2.07 -17.03 -2.67
C VAL A 209 -3.20 -17.80 -1.96
N ILE A 210 -2.91 -18.71 -1.02
CA ILE A 210 -3.93 -19.41 -0.20
C ILE A 210 -3.99 -18.88 1.25
N LEU A 211 -2.88 -18.39 1.80
CA LEU A 211 -2.85 -17.75 3.14
C LEU A 211 -3.50 -16.36 3.10
N ALA A 212 -3.43 -15.69 1.93
CA ALA A 212 -4.08 -14.41 1.69
C ALA A 212 -5.60 -14.53 1.75
N ASP A 213 -6.20 -15.56 1.15
CA ASP A 213 -7.66 -15.77 1.18
C ASP A 213 -8.20 -15.78 2.62
N ILE A 214 -7.47 -16.39 3.56
CA ILE A 214 -7.84 -16.45 4.98
C ILE A 214 -7.74 -15.07 5.66
N ALA A 215 -6.74 -14.27 5.31
CA ALA A 215 -6.54 -12.93 5.87
C ALA A 215 -7.51 -11.87 5.28
N LEU A 216 -8.07 -12.14 4.09
CA LEU A 216 -8.96 -11.25 3.34
C LEU A 216 -10.46 -11.32 3.75
N PHE A 217 -10.86 -12.27 4.61
CA PHE A 217 -12.26 -12.44 5.06
C PHE A 217 -12.85 -11.30 5.91
N GLY A 218 -12.13 -10.20 6.11
CA GLY A 218 -12.62 -9.04 6.87
C GLY A 218 -13.22 -7.90 6.04
N ASN A 219 -13.13 -7.93 4.70
CA ASN A 219 -13.57 -6.82 3.86
C ASN A 219 -14.60 -7.28 2.81
N GLU A 220 -15.84 -6.83 2.98
CA GLU A 220 -16.99 -7.12 2.12
C GLU A 220 -16.72 -6.80 0.63
N MET A 221 -15.97 -5.73 0.32
CA MET A 221 -15.63 -5.38 -1.08
C MET A 221 -14.66 -6.37 -1.72
N LEU A 222 -13.69 -6.89 -0.96
CA LEU A 222 -12.70 -7.83 -1.47
C LEU A 222 -13.25 -9.24 -1.60
N LEU A 223 -14.18 -9.65 -0.72
CA LEU A 223 -14.85 -10.94 -0.79
C LEU A 223 -15.64 -11.11 -2.10
N CYS A 224 -16.25 -10.02 -2.57
CA CYS A 224 -16.99 -9.95 -3.84
C CYS A 224 -16.10 -9.63 -5.06
N SER A 225 -14.78 -9.54 -4.88
CA SER A 225 -13.86 -9.23 -5.99
C SER A 225 -13.85 -10.34 -7.05
N LEU A 226 -13.51 -9.98 -8.29
CA LEU A 226 -13.31 -10.99 -9.35
C LEU A 226 -12.19 -11.98 -9.00
N PHE A 227 -11.20 -11.53 -8.23
CA PHE A 227 -10.04 -12.34 -7.86
C PHE A 227 -10.41 -13.47 -6.89
N THR A 228 -11.14 -13.18 -5.81
CA THR A 228 -11.64 -14.19 -4.87
C THR A 228 -12.61 -15.15 -5.55
N CYS A 229 -13.48 -14.66 -6.43
CA CYS A 229 -14.38 -15.51 -7.21
C CYS A 229 -13.60 -16.47 -8.13
N MET A 230 -12.55 -15.99 -8.81
CA MET A 230 -11.68 -16.84 -9.62
C MET A 230 -10.96 -17.89 -8.77
N LEU A 231 -10.41 -17.50 -7.61
CA LEU A 231 -9.74 -18.41 -6.69
C LEU A 231 -10.66 -19.50 -6.17
N LEU A 232 -11.88 -19.16 -5.72
CA LEU A 232 -12.88 -20.12 -5.25
C LEU A 232 -13.36 -21.06 -6.36
N CYS A 233 -13.45 -20.57 -7.61
CA CYS A 233 -13.81 -21.39 -8.75
C CYS A 233 -12.69 -22.37 -9.13
N THR A 234 -11.41 -22.01 -9.00
CA THR A 234 -10.30 -22.85 -9.45
C THR A 234 -10.26 -24.26 -8.83
N PRO A 235 -10.40 -24.51 -7.51
CA PRO A 235 -10.35 -25.86 -6.95
C PRO A 235 -11.57 -26.69 -7.33
N ILE A 236 -12.76 -26.08 -7.37
CA ILE A 236 -13.99 -26.76 -7.80
C ILE A 236 -13.85 -27.21 -9.25
N PHE A 237 -13.29 -26.35 -10.10
CA PHE A 237 -13.15 -26.61 -11.52
C PHE A 237 -12.04 -27.62 -11.83
N VAL A 238 -10.92 -27.57 -11.10
CA VAL A 238 -9.86 -28.59 -11.17
C VAL A 238 -10.41 -29.94 -10.74
N LEU A 239 -11.08 -30.04 -9.58
CA LEU A 239 -11.65 -31.31 -9.10
C LEU A 239 -12.73 -31.88 -10.02
N CYS A 240 -13.56 -31.04 -10.66
CA CYS A 240 -14.62 -31.49 -11.55
C CYS A 240 -14.15 -31.86 -12.96
N LEU A 241 -13.08 -31.24 -13.48
CA LEU A 241 -12.64 -31.40 -14.88
C LEU A 241 -11.32 -32.18 -15.04
N GLU A 242 -10.56 -32.38 -13.97
CA GLU A 242 -9.34 -33.19 -13.97
C GLU A 242 -9.63 -34.65 -14.36
N HIS A 243 -10.85 -35.14 -14.11
CA HIS A 243 -11.23 -36.50 -14.48
C HIS A 243 -11.55 -36.69 -15.97
N SER A 244 -11.76 -35.62 -16.75
CA SER A 244 -12.37 -35.76 -18.08
C SER A 244 -11.45 -35.60 -19.28
N PHE A 245 -10.24 -35.04 -19.15
CA PHE A 245 -9.50 -34.61 -20.36
C PHE A 245 -7.98 -34.74 -20.25
N GLU A 246 -7.46 -35.90 -20.63
CA GLU A 246 -6.03 -36.25 -20.57
C GLU A 246 -5.21 -35.98 -21.86
N GLN A 247 -5.73 -35.30 -22.89
CA GLN A 247 -4.94 -35.11 -24.13
C GLN A 247 -4.88 -33.68 -24.68
N SER A 248 -3.66 -33.33 -25.09
CA SER A 248 -3.13 -32.00 -25.40
C SER A 248 -3.78 -31.29 -26.58
N LEU A 249 -4.36 -30.10 -26.35
CA LEU A 249 -4.51 -29.05 -27.37
C LEU A 249 -4.58 -27.67 -26.69
N VAL A 250 -3.93 -26.65 -27.28
CA VAL A 250 -3.99 -25.25 -26.81
C VAL A 250 -5.43 -24.72 -26.74
N TYR A 251 -6.29 -25.16 -27.66
CA TYR A 251 -7.72 -24.82 -27.67
C TYR A 251 -8.47 -25.30 -26.44
N HIS A 252 -8.11 -26.47 -25.87
CA HIS A 252 -8.74 -26.95 -24.64
C HIS A 252 -8.37 -26.07 -23.46
N ARG A 253 -7.09 -25.69 -23.33
CA ARG A 253 -6.65 -24.75 -22.28
C ARG A 253 -7.33 -23.39 -22.41
N LEU A 254 -7.49 -22.89 -23.64
CA LEU A 254 -8.21 -21.65 -23.91
C LEU A 254 -9.70 -21.77 -23.53
N PHE A 255 -10.33 -22.88 -23.90
CA PHE A 255 -11.73 -23.15 -23.57
C PHE A 255 -11.96 -23.29 -22.06
N THR A 256 -11.10 -24.04 -21.36
CA THR A 256 -11.11 -24.17 -19.90
C THR A 256 -10.95 -22.81 -19.22
N LEU A 257 -10.05 -21.95 -19.73
CA LEU A 257 -9.87 -20.59 -19.22
C LEU A 257 -11.14 -19.74 -19.44
N THR A 258 -11.77 -19.82 -20.62
CA THR A 258 -13.00 -19.06 -20.89
C THR A 258 -14.17 -19.50 -20.00
N LEU A 259 -14.30 -20.81 -19.74
CA LEU A 259 -15.36 -21.37 -18.91
C LEU A 259 -15.14 -21.02 -17.42
N LEU A 260 -13.89 -21.00 -16.96
CA LEU A 260 -13.51 -20.53 -15.63
C LEU A 260 -13.85 -19.04 -15.44
N CYS A 261 -13.50 -18.19 -16.41
CA CYS A 261 -13.83 -16.77 -16.37
C CYS A 261 -15.35 -16.53 -16.34
N LEU A 262 -16.12 -17.28 -17.15
CA LEU A 262 -17.59 -17.20 -17.14
C LEU A 262 -18.17 -17.63 -15.79
N ALA A 263 -17.69 -18.74 -15.23
CA ALA A 263 -18.12 -19.23 -13.92
C ALA A 263 -17.82 -18.21 -12.80
N ALA A 264 -16.64 -17.60 -12.82
CA ALA A 264 -16.27 -16.57 -11.85
C ALA A 264 -17.09 -15.28 -12.00
N ILE A 265 -17.44 -14.87 -13.22
CA ILE A 265 -18.33 -13.72 -13.46
C ILE A 265 -19.74 -14.01 -12.91
N LEU A 266 -20.28 -15.21 -13.17
CA LEU A 266 -21.58 -15.62 -12.63
C LEU A 266 -21.57 -15.71 -11.10
N LEU A 267 -20.49 -16.24 -10.52
CA LEU A 267 -20.30 -16.28 -9.08
C LEU A 267 -20.22 -14.86 -8.51
N LYS A 268 -19.47 -13.96 -9.14
CA LYS A 268 -19.40 -12.55 -8.75
C LYS A 268 -20.77 -11.90 -8.73
N ILE A 269 -21.56 -12.07 -9.79
CA ILE A 269 -22.92 -11.47 -9.86
C ILE A 269 -23.77 -11.99 -8.70
N LYS A 270 -23.73 -13.30 -8.41
CA LYS A 270 -24.46 -13.88 -7.28
C LYS A 270 -23.97 -13.36 -5.92
N MET A 271 -22.66 -13.28 -5.71
CA MET A 271 -22.08 -12.76 -4.46
C MET A 271 -22.45 -11.29 -4.27
N THR A 272 -22.37 -10.46 -5.31
CA THR A 272 -22.74 -9.03 -5.27
C THR A 272 -24.21 -8.85 -4.88
N ILE A 273 -25.11 -9.70 -5.39
CA ILE A 273 -26.54 -9.68 -5.05
C ILE A 273 -26.78 -10.18 -3.62
N LEU A 274 -26.10 -11.23 -3.17
CA LEU A 274 -26.26 -11.81 -1.83
C LEU A 274 -25.78 -10.86 -0.72
N PHE A 275 -24.65 -10.20 -0.92
CA PHE A 275 -24.06 -9.27 0.05
C PHE A 275 -24.58 -7.83 -0.09
N GLY A 276 -25.38 -7.54 -1.12
CA GLY A 276 -25.99 -6.21 -1.31
C GLY A 276 -24.99 -5.07 -1.54
N ASN A 277 -23.76 -5.39 -1.95
CA ASN A 277 -22.70 -4.41 -2.16
C ASN A 277 -22.88 -3.65 -3.49
N ALA A 278 -23.31 -2.38 -3.42
CA ALA A 278 -23.47 -1.49 -4.57
C ALA A 278 -22.26 -0.56 -4.82
N ASP A 279 -21.22 -0.62 -3.99
CA ASP A 279 -20.15 0.38 -3.94
C ASP A 279 -19.24 0.42 -5.18
N ASP A 280 -19.06 -0.71 -5.89
CA ASP A 280 -18.23 -0.80 -7.11
C ASP A 280 -18.80 -0.01 -8.31
N SER A 281 -20.09 0.31 -8.27
CA SER A 281 -20.76 1.05 -9.36
C SER A 281 -20.11 2.42 -9.59
N HIS A 282 -19.66 3.08 -8.52
CA HIS A 282 -19.05 4.40 -8.58
C HIS A 282 -17.73 4.43 -9.36
N VAL A 283 -16.85 3.44 -9.16
CA VAL A 283 -15.56 3.33 -9.88
C VAL A 283 -15.81 3.13 -11.38
N ILE A 284 -16.79 2.29 -11.73
CA ILE A 284 -17.17 2.03 -13.12
C ILE A 284 -17.73 3.29 -13.77
N TYR A 285 -18.58 4.05 -13.07
CA TYR A 285 -19.10 5.32 -13.59
C TYR A 285 -17.99 6.36 -13.79
N ILE A 286 -16.99 6.43 -12.90
CA ILE A 286 -15.80 7.28 -13.09
C ILE A 286 -15.06 6.89 -14.37
N ILE A 287 -14.76 5.61 -14.56
CA ILE A 287 -14.04 5.13 -15.75
C ILE A 287 -14.86 5.40 -17.02
N LEU A 288 -16.17 5.13 -16.99
CA LEU A 288 -17.07 5.36 -18.12
C LEU A 288 -17.16 6.86 -18.47
N SER A 289 -17.16 7.75 -17.48
CA SER A 289 -17.16 9.20 -17.72
C SER A 289 -15.86 9.73 -18.31
N LYS A 290 -14.73 9.05 -18.03
CA LYS A 290 -13.43 9.39 -18.60
C LYS A 290 -13.24 8.88 -20.02
N LEU A 291 -13.76 7.69 -20.33
CA LEU A 291 -13.58 7.04 -21.62
C LEU A 291 -14.74 7.30 -22.60
N SER A 292 -15.90 7.74 -22.10
CA SER A 292 -17.10 8.02 -22.88
C SER A 292 -17.68 9.38 -22.52
N LYS A 293 -18.78 9.78 -23.19
CA LYS A 293 -19.49 11.04 -22.92
C LYS A 293 -20.44 10.98 -21.71
N TYR A 294 -20.34 9.94 -20.89
CA TYR A 294 -21.20 9.76 -19.72
C TYR A 294 -20.87 10.80 -18.64
N LYS A 295 -21.87 11.46 -18.06
CA LYS A 295 -21.68 12.47 -17.00
C LYS A 295 -22.84 12.41 -16.01
N ASP A 296 -22.55 12.02 -14.77
CA ASP A 296 -23.45 12.19 -13.64
C ASP A 296 -22.87 13.20 -12.65
N PHE A 297 -23.73 13.73 -11.77
CA PHE A 297 -23.34 14.68 -10.73
C PHE A 297 -22.21 14.14 -9.84
N HIS A 298 -22.34 12.90 -9.35
CA HIS A 298 -21.31 12.27 -8.54
C HIS A 298 -20.00 12.15 -9.33
N THR A 299 -20.06 11.73 -10.59
CA THR A 299 -18.86 11.55 -11.41
C THR A 299 -18.17 12.87 -11.77
N LEU A 300 -18.95 13.94 -11.97
CA LEU A 300 -18.46 15.30 -12.16
C LEU A 300 -17.74 15.84 -10.92
N LEU A 301 -18.19 15.46 -9.71
CA LEU A 301 -17.52 15.84 -8.47
C LEU A 301 -16.07 15.35 -8.44
N TYR A 302 -15.81 14.12 -8.92
CA TYR A 302 -14.46 13.54 -8.95
C TYR A 302 -13.66 14.01 -10.18
N THR A 303 -14.26 14.03 -11.37
CA THR A 303 -13.55 14.35 -12.62
C THR A 303 -13.17 15.83 -12.77
N CYS A 304 -13.75 16.73 -11.98
CA CYS A 304 -13.38 18.15 -12.00
C CYS A 304 -12.18 18.49 -11.10
N ALA A 305 -11.75 17.58 -10.23
CA ALA A 305 -10.61 17.83 -9.35
C ALA A 305 -9.30 17.42 -10.05
N PRO A 306 -8.24 18.25 -9.97
CA PRO A 306 -6.99 18.03 -10.70
C PRO A 306 -6.29 16.71 -10.33
N GLU A 307 -6.61 16.14 -9.17
CA GLU A 307 -6.07 14.86 -8.71
C GLU A 307 -6.58 13.67 -9.52
N PHE A 308 -7.76 13.79 -10.13
CA PHE A 308 -8.36 12.76 -10.96
C PHE A 308 -8.04 12.94 -12.44
N ASP A 309 -7.14 13.86 -12.82
CA ASP A 309 -6.76 14.04 -14.21
C ASP A 309 -5.94 12.87 -14.76
N PHE A 310 -5.80 12.85 -16.09
CA PHE A 310 -4.88 11.92 -16.75
C PHE A 310 -3.44 12.19 -16.32
N LEU A 311 -2.61 11.15 -16.42
CA LEU A 311 -1.20 11.25 -16.06
C LEU A 311 -0.46 12.29 -16.92
N PRO A 312 0.19 13.31 -16.34
CA PRO A 312 0.97 14.28 -17.09
C PRO A 312 2.25 13.64 -17.62
N MET A 313 2.65 14.03 -18.84
CA MET A 313 3.89 13.55 -19.46
C MET A 313 5.16 13.98 -18.69
N GLU A 314 5.07 15.03 -17.89
CA GLU A 314 6.15 15.47 -17.00
C GLU A 314 6.58 14.37 -16.02
N MET A 315 5.63 13.57 -15.51
CA MET A 315 5.95 12.45 -14.61
C MET A 315 6.80 11.40 -15.33
N VAL A 316 6.40 11.01 -16.54
CA VAL A 316 7.12 10.01 -17.33
C VAL A 316 8.55 10.50 -17.64
N HIS A 317 8.71 11.80 -17.92
CA HIS A 317 10.03 12.41 -18.12
C HIS A 317 10.89 12.33 -16.85
N LYS A 318 10.35 12.74 -15.70
CA LYS A 318 11.04 12.67 -14.40
C LYS A 318 11.47 11.24 -14.07
N LEU A 319 10.60 10.26 -14.25
CA LEU A 319 10.91 8.84 -14.03
C LEU A 319 11.94 8.28 -15.03
N GLY A 320 12.02 8.87 -16.22
CA GLY A 320 13.06 8.58 -17.20
C GLY A 320 14.42 9.14 -16.76
N GLU A 321 14.46 10.39 -16.31
CA GLU A 321 15.67 11.06 -15.80
C GLU A 321 16.21 10.41 -14.52
N THR A 322 15.33 9.91 -13.66
CA THR A 322 15.73 9.17 -12.46
C THR A 322 16.23 7.75 -12.74
N PHE A 323 16.25 7.35 -14.02
CA PHE A 323 16.56 6.00 -14.49
C PHE A 323 15.70 4.89 -13.88
N LEU A 324 14.63 5.23 -13.15
CA LEU A 324 13.76 4.25 -12.51
C LEU A 324 13.00 3.44 -13.56
N LEU A 325 12.40 4.12 -14.54
CA LEU A 325 11.65 3.46 -15.61
C LEU A 325 12.57 2.59 -16.49
N PRO A 326 13.75 3.06 -16.95
CA PRO A 326 14.74 2.21 -17.62
C PRO A 326 15.19 1.02 -16.77
N ALA A 327 15.50 1.21 -15.48
CA ALA A 327 15.98 0.13 -14.61
C ALA A 327 14.91 -0.96 -14.42
N ALA A 328 13.66 -0.57 -14.17
CA ALA A 328 12.54 -1.51 -14.06
C ALA A 328 12.28 -2.21 -15.41
N GLY A 329 12.39 -1.49 -16.53
CA GLY A 329 12.30 -2.06 -17.87
C GLY A 329 13.37 -3.12 -18.12
N VAL A 330 14.64 -2.85 -17.78
CA VAL A 330 15.73 -3.82 -17.88
C VAL A 330 15.48 -5.02 -16.97
N ALA A 331 15.00 -4.81 -15.74
CA ALA A 331 14.66 -5.90 -14.82
C ALA A 331 13.62 -6.85 -15.45
N ILE A 332 12.53 -6.30 -15.98
CA ILE A 332 11.48 -7.09 -16.66
C ILE A 332 12.03 -7.79 -17.89
N LEU A 333 12.79 -7.08 -18.73
CA LEU A 333 13.39 -7.65 -19.94
C LEU A 333 14.35 -8.80 -19.62
N THR A 334 15.16 -8.70 -18.56
CA THR A 334 16.06 -9.79 -18.16
C THR A 334 15.28 -11.02 -17.73
N VAL A 335 14.21 -10.87 -16.94
CA VAL A 335 13.32 -11.98 -16.56
C VAL A 335 12.68 -12.60 -17.80
N MET A 336 12.11 -11.78 -18.69
CA MET A 336 11.48 -12.25 -19.92
C MET A 336 12.47 -12.97 -20.86
N ALA A 337 13.69 -12.45 -20.99
CA ALA A 337 14.74 -13.07 -21.80
C ALA A 337 15.20 -14.41 -21.22
N THR A 338 15.37 -14.51 -19.89
CA THR A 338 15.71 -15.80 -19.25
C THR A 338 14.60 -16.84 -19.39
N TRP A 339 13.35 -16.42 -19.31
CA TRP A 339 12.20 -17.27 -19.56
C TRP A 339 12.17 -17.75 -21.02
N LEU A 340 12.33 -16.83 -21.98
CA LEU A 340 12.33 -17.16 -23.41
C LEU A 340 13.50 -18.09 -23.78
N TYR A 341 14.68 -17.87 -23.21
CA TYR A 341 15.85 -18.74 -23.42
C TYR A 341 15.59 -20.16 -22.92
N ARG A 342 15.07 -20.32 -21.70
CA ARG A 342 14.70 -21.64 -21.15
C ARG A 342 13.61 -22.30 -21.98
N PHE A 343 12.63 -21.52 -22.45
CA PHE A 343 11.58 -22.00 -23.34
C PHE A 343 12.15 -22.55 -24.65
N LEU A 344 13.01 -21.78 -25.33
CA LEU A 344 13.62 -22.16 -26.59
C LEU A 344 14.57 -23.35 -26.48
N VAL A 345 15.44 -23.38 -25.46
CA VAL A 345 16.38 -24.49 -25.23
C VAL A 345 15.63 -25.80 -25.02
N ASN A 346 14.62 -25.79 -24.15
CA ASN A 346 13.84 -26.99 -23.88
C ASN A 346 12.96 -27.41 -25.07
N TYR A 347 12.45 -26.44 -25.86
CA TYR A 347 11.72 -26.73 -27.10
C TYR A 347 12.62 -27.41 -28.13
N LEU A 348 13.86 -26.94 -28.28
CA LEU A 348 14.86 -27.52 -29.18
C LEU A 348 15.37 -28.89 -28.71
N GLU A 349 15.53 -29.08 -27.41
CA GLU A 349 16.04 -30.33 -26.84
C GLU A 349 15.01 -31.48 -26.89
N LYS A 350 13.76 -31.22 -27.33
CA LYS A 350 12.63 -32.20 -27.34
C LYS A 350 12.54 -33.00 -26.03
N SER A 351 13.00 -32.40 -24.93
CA SER A 351 13.01 -33.03 -23.63
C SER A 351 11.59 -32.96 -23.13
N GLY A 352 10.94 -34.10 -22.92
CA GLY A 352 9.57 -34.20 -22.39
C GLY A 352 9.43 -33.75 -20.93
N LYS A 353 10.11 -32.66 -20.54
CA LYS A 353 10.07 -32.07 -19.21
C LYS A 353 8.78 -31.29 -19.03
N SER A 354 8.19 -31.43 -17.84
CA SER A 354 6.93 -30.78 -17.47
C SER A 354 7.06 -29.25 -17.51
N PHE A 355 5.96 -28.56 -17.79
CA PHE A 355 5.87 -27.09 -17.86
C PHE A 355 6.36 -26.38 -16.59
N SER A 356 6.36 -27.07 -15.44
CA SER A 356 6.89 -26.57 -14.16
C SER A 356 8.40 -26.26 -14.19
N ASP A 357 9.20 -26.94 -15.02
CA ASP A 357 10.66 -26.72 -15.12
C ASP A 357 11.02 -25.45 -15.92
N PHE A 358 10.05 -24.87 -16.61
CA PHE A 358 10.19 -23.62 -17.35
C PHE A 358 9.89 -22.38 -16.47
N GLY A 359 9.43 -22.61 -15.23
CA GLY A 359 8.81 -21.59 -14.41
C GLY A 359 9.78 -20.51 -13.92
N VAL A 360 9.42 -19.26 -14.19
CA VAL A 360 9.82 -18.13 -13.35
C VAL A 360 9.09 -18.29 -12.01
N GLU A 361 9.72 -17.86 -10.91
CA GLU A 361 9.11 -17.90 -9.59
C GLU A 361 7.74 -17.18 -9.59
N PRO A 362 6.67 -17.79 -9.06
CA PRO A 362 5.32 -17.23 -9.13
C PRO A 362 5.20 -15.82 -8.56
N SER A 363 5.98 -15.51 -7.51
CA SER A 363 6.04 -14.19 -6.88
C SER A 363 6.54 -13.10 -7.85
N ILE A 364 7.56 -13.41 -8.65
CA ILE A 364 8.12 -12.50 -9.67
C ILE A 364 7.11 -12.29 -10.79
N MET A 365 6.48 -13.37 -11.27
CA MET A 365 5.47 -13.29 -12.32
C MET A 365 4.26 -12.46 -11.88
N TYR A 366 3.78 -12.66 -10.65
CA TYR A 366 2.69 -11.87 -10.07
C TYR A 366 3.02 -10.38 -10.05
N ASN A 367 4.21 -10.00 -9.58
CA ASN A 367 4.64 -8.61 -9.50
C ASN A 367 4.76 -7.93 -10.88
N ILE A 368 5.22 -8.67 -11.90
CA ILE A 368 5.29 -8.17 -13.28
C ILE A 368 3.89 -8.03 -13.88
N LEU A 369 3.00 -9.00 -13.67
CA LEU A 369 1.61 -8.93 -14.15
C LEU A 369 0.83 -7.80 -13.46
N GLN A 370 1.04 -7.60 -12.16
CA GLN A 370 0.40 -6.55 -11.36
C GLN A 370 0.80 -5.14 -11.80
N LEU A 371 1.98 -4.98 -12.41
CA LEU A 371 2.41 -3.70 -12.95
C LEU A 371 1.46 -3.18 -14.05
N GLY A 372 0.89 -4.07 -14.88
CA GLY A 372 -0.02 -3.70 -15.96
C GLY A 372 -1.25 -2.91 -15.48
N PRO A 373 -2.07 -3.48 -14.58
CA PRO A 373 -3.19 -2.76 -13.96
C PRO A 373 -2.79 -1.44 -13.30
N PHE A 374 -1.64 -1.38 -12.60
CA PHE A 374 -1.19 -0.10 -12.01
C PHE A 374 -0.84 0.96 -13.05
N ILE A 375 -0.23 0.57 -14.17
CA ILE A 375 0.02 1.50 -15.28
C ILE A 375 -1.32 2.02 -15.82
N VAL A 376 -2.27 1.13 -16.12
CA VAL A 376 -3.59 1.53 -16.66
C VAL A 376 -4.31 2.47 -15.70
N MET A 377 -4.39 2.11 -14.42
CA MET A 377 -5.06 2.94 -13.41
C MET A 377 -4.38 4.29 -13.23
N THR A 378 -3.04 4.33 -13.22
CA THR A 378 -2.27 5.57 -13.09
C THR A 378 -2.42 6.49 -14.30
N VAL A 379 -2.48 5.93 -15.51
CA VAL A 379 -2.76 6.70 -16.73
C VAL A 379 -4.13 7.37 -16.65
N LEU A 380 -5.13 6.67 -16.10
CA LEU A 380 -6.50 7.19 -15.96
C LEU A 380 -6.66 8.21 -14.83
N ILE A 381 -5.95 8.03 -13.71
CA ILE A 381 -6.04 8.84 -12.49
C ILE A 381 -4.63 9.14 -11.97
N MET A 382 -4.21 10.40 -12.07
CA MET A 382 -2.86 10.85 -11.67
C MET A 382 -2.53 10.50 -10.22
N ARG A 383 -3.47 10.66 -9.27
CA ARG A 383 -3.24 10.38 -7.85
C ARG A 383 -2.82 8.92 -7.59
N LEU A 384 -3.14 7.97 -8.48
CA LEU A 384 -2.74 6.56 -8.33
C LEU A 384 -1.26 6.29 -8.64
N LYS A 385 -0.49 7.30 -9.08
CA LYS A 385 0.97 7.21 -9.26
C LYS A 385 1.72 6.82 -7.98
N LEU A 386 1.13 7.10 -6.81
CA LEU A 386 1.61 6.71 -5.48
C LEU A 386 1.71 5.18 -5.31
N PHE A 387 0.94 4.40 -6.08
CA PHE A 387 1.04 2.94 -6.10
C PHE A 387 2.00 2.43 -7.17
N LEU A 388 2.00 3.05 -8.36
CA LEU A 388 2.85 2.64 -9.48
C LEU A 388 4.34 2.85 -9.20
N THR A 389 4.72 4.04 -8.73
CA THR A 389 6.14 4.42 -8.59
C THR A 389 6.90 3.56 -7.59
N PRO A 390 6.32 3.15 -6.43
CA PRO A 390 7.09 2.35 -5.48
C PRO A 390 7.03 0.86 -5.85
N HIS A 391 6.00 0.42 -6.59
CA HIS A 391 5.99 -0.90 -7.23
C HIS A 391 7.12 -1.03 -8.26
N LEU A 392 7.37 0.01 -9.06
CA LEU A 392 8.54 0.07 -9.94
C LEU A 392 9.86 -0.01 -9.14
N CYS A 393 9.95 0.69 -8.00
CA CYS A 393 11.11 0.60 -7.10
C CYS A 393 11.31 -0.81 -6.52
N ILE A 394 10.24 -1.55 -6.25
CA ILE A 394 10.33 -2.95 -5.80
C ILE A 394 10.82 -3.84 -6.95
N LEU A 395 10.34 -3.64 -8.18
CA LEU A 395 10.76 -4.41 -9.34
C LEU A 395 12.24 -4.20 -9.72
N THR A 396 12.82 -3.03 -9.44
CA THR A 396 14.27 -2.83 -9.67
C THR A 396 15.14 -3.74 -8.82
N SER A 397 14.65 -4.25 -7.68
CA SER A 397 15.39 -5.22 -6.84
C SER A 397 15.81 -6.47 -7.62
N LEU A 398 15.06 -6.86 -8.65
CA LEU A 398 15.35 -8.02 -9.51
C LEU A 398 16.70 -7.89 -10.24
N LEU A 399 17.22 -6.68 -10.45
CA LEU A 399 18.56 -6.47 -11.04
C LEU A 399 19.67 -6.97 -10.12
N ALA A 400 19.44 -6.98 -8.81
CA ALA A 400 20.36 -7.47 -7.80
C ALA A 400 20.04 -8.91 -7.36
N ALA A 401 19.18 -9.62 -8.11
CA ALA A 401 18.84 -10.99 -7.82
C ALA A 401 20.06 -11.91 -7.97
N ARG A 402 20.25 -12.83 -7.01
CA ARG A 402 21.28 -13.85 -7.13
C ARG A 402 20.95 -14.75 -8.31
N ARG A 403 21.96 -15.06 -9.15
CA ARG A 403 21.80 -15.78 -10.42
C ARG A 403 20.91 -17.03 -10.25
N PRO A 404 20.00 -17.32 -11.19
CA PRO A 404 19.15 -18.52 -11.16
C PRO A 404 19.92 -19.87 -11.11
N ARG A 405 21.24 -19.86 -11.32
CA ARG A 405 22.08 -21.06 -11.41
C ARG A 405 22.36 -21.70 -10.05
N GLU A 406 22.36 -20.93 -8.95
CA GLU A 406 22.54 -21.45 -7.58
C GLU A 406 21.21 -21.80 -6.90
N ARG A 407 20.09 -21.26 -7.39
CA ARG A 407 18.74 -21.48 -6.81
C ARG A 407 18.21 -22.91 -7.05
N LEU A 408 18.73 -23.63 -8.05
CA LEU A 408 18.42 -25.06 -8.29
C LEU A 408 19.11 -26.00 -7.28
N GLU A 409 20.29 -25.63 -6.79
CA GLU A 409 21.01 -26.39 -5.76
C GLU A 409 20.46 -26.10 -4.35
N SER A 410 19.98 -24.87 -4.09
CA SER A 410 19.37 -24.53 -2.80
C SER A 410 17.89 -24.92 -2.66
N SER A 411 17.14 -24.97 -3.77
CA SER A 411 15.71 -25.35 -3.75
C SER A 411 15.51 -26.85 -3.51
N SER A 412 16.39 -27.70 -4.05
CA SER A 412 16.39 -29.15 -3.77
C SER A 412 16.74 -29.46 -2.30
N ALA A 413 17.60 -28.65 -1.67
CA ALA A 413 17.91 -28.75 -0.23
C ALA A 413 16.82 -28.11 0.66
N GLY A 414 16.22 -26.98 0.25
CA GLY A 414 15.26 -26.22 1.06
C GLY A 414 13.82 -26.76 1.06
N LEU A 415 13.37 -27.42 -0.02
CA LEU A 415 12.06 -28.08 -0.07
C LEU A 415 12.01 -29.37 0.76
N MET A 416 13.13 -30.10 0.84
CA MET A 416 13.26 -31.25 1.75
C MET A 416 13.16 -30.80 3.22
N ASP A 417 13.84 -29.72 3.59
CA ASP A 417 13.89 -29.27 4.99
C ASP A 417 12.58 -28.58 5.45
N LYS A 418 11.91 -27.81 4.57
CA LYS A 418 10.60 -27.20 4.88
C LYS A 418 9.45 -28.21 4.94
N SER A 419 9.48 -29.29 4.17
CA SER A 419 8.47 -30.36 4.26
C SER A 419 8.69 -31.25 5.50
N LEU A 420 9.95 -31.52 5.89
CA LEU A 420 10.30 -32.25 7.11
C LEU A 420 9.96 -31.47 8.39
N TYR A 421 10.07 -30.14 8.38
CA TYR A 421 9.68 -29.30 9.53
C TYR A 421 8.16 -29.29 9.76
N PHE A 422 7.34 -29.37 8.70
CA PHE A 422 5.88 -29.44 8.81
C PHE A 422 5.38 -30.87 9.11
N SER A 423 6.02 -31.92 8.56
CA SER A 423 5.65 -33.31 8.83
C SER A 423 5.91 -33.73 10.29
N ARG A 424 7.02 -33.26 10.91
CA ARG A 424 7.33 -33.57 12.33
C ARG A 424 6.40 -32.89 13.35
N LYS A 425 5.70 -31.81 12.99
CA LYS A 425 4.74 -31.14 13.88
C LYS A 425 3.32 -31.69 13.79
N GLY A 426 2.98 -32.45 12.73
CA GLY A 426 1.66 -33.10 12.58
C GLY A 426 1.55 -34.49 13.20
N LEU A 427 2.64 -35.08 13.71
CA LEU A 427 2.68 -36.49 14.15
C LEU A 427 2.98 -36.69 15.64
N LYS A 428 2.79 -35.66 16.49
CA LYS A 428 2.90 -35.77 17.95
C LYS A 428 1.63 -35.34 18.69
N THR A 429 0.48 -35.91 18.32
CA THR A 429 -0.71 -36.00 19.19
C THR A 429 -1.50 -37.26 18.82
N SER A 430 -0.98 -38.43 19.18
CA SER A 430 -1.73 -39.68 19.38
C SER A 430 -0.79 -40.71 19.99
N ASN A 431 -0.73 -40.72 21.32
CA ASN A 431 -0.63 -41.89 22.19
C ASN A 431 -0.57 -41.41 23.64
#